data_AF-A0A0U3PKD3-F1
#
_entry.id   AF-A0A0U3PKD3-F1
#
_cell.length_a   1.000
_cell.length_b   1.000
_cell.length_c   1.000
_cell.angle_alpha   90.00
_cell.angle_beta   90.00
_cell.angle_gamma   90.00
#
_symmetry.space_group_name_H-M   'P 1'
#
loop_
_entity.id
_entity.type
_entity.pdbx_description
1 polymer ?
#
loop_
_entity_poly.entity_id
_entity_poly.type
_entity_poly.pdbx_seq_one_letter_code
_entity_poly.pdbx_strand_id
1 'polypeptide(L)'
;MNELIKSVEQWSKDKGLDQAESSKQFLKVTEEVGEVAAALARNDMDMLKDGIGDVVVTLIILAQQNDMDLYECLNTAYDEIKGRTGKMTDGVFVKSSDLATDKE
;
A
#
# COMPACT_ATOMS: atom_id res chain seq x y z
N MET A 1 -8.16 9.41 9.93
CA MET A 1 -7.88 8.29 9.01
C MET A 1 -9.16 7.53 8.69
N ASN A 2 -9.87 7.00 9.68
CA ASN A 2 -11.10 6.23 9.47
C ASN A 2 -12.19 6.99 8.69
N GLU A 3 -12.38 8.29 8.95
CA GLU A 3 -13.35 9.09 8.18
C GLU A 3 -12.96 9.30 6.71
N LEU A 4 -11.66 9.36 6.41
CA LEU A 4 -11.18 9.50 5.04
C LEU A 4 -11.31 8.18 4.27
N ILE A 5 -11.00 7.06 4.91
CA ILE A 5 -11.19 5.72 4.34
C ILE A 5 -12.67 5.52 3.97
N LYS A 6 -13.59 5.79 4.90
CA LYS A 6 -15.04 5.73 4.63
C LYS A 6 -15.48 6.65 3.49
N SER A 7 -14.88 7.83 3.36
CA SER A 7 -15.18 8.75 2.26
C SER A 7 -14.77 8.16 0.90
N VAL A 8 -13.62 7.48 0.83
CA VAL A 8 -13.16 6.77 -0.37
C VAL A 8 -14.04 5.56 -0.67
N GLU A 9 -14.40 4.77 0.35
CA GLU A 9 -15.32 3.64 0.20
C GLU A 9 -16.71 4.08 -0.30
N GLN A 10 -17.22 5.20 0.19
CA GLN A 10 -18.48 5.76 -0.28
C GLN A 10 -18.36 6.26 -1.72
N TRP A 11 -17.29 6.97 -2.05
CA TRP A 11 -17.02 7.40 -3.42
C TRP A 11 -16.93 6.21 -4.39
N SER A 12 -16.29 5.11 -3.96
CA SER A 12 -16.19 3.85 -4.71
C SER A 12 -17.58 3.26 -5.00
N LYS A 13 -18.46 3.21 -3.99
CA LYS A 13 -19.87 2.79 -4.14
C LYS A 13 -20.64 3.69 -5.11
N ASP A 14 -20.47 5.00 -4.99
CA ASP A 14 -21.12 5.97 -5.86
C ASP A 14 -20.70 5.82 -7.33
N LYS A 15 -19.53 5.21 -7.59
CA LYS A 15 -19.02 4.91 -8.93
C LYS A 15 -19.24 3.45 -9.37
N GLY A 16 -19.77 2.60 -8.49
CA GLY A 16 -19.92 1.16 -8.73
C GLY A 16 -18.58 0.42 -8.85
N LEU A 17 -17.49 1.00 -8.32
CA LEU A 17 -16.17 0.37 -8.31
C LEU A 17 -16.11 -0.74 -7.26
N ASP A 18 -16.86 -0.62 -6.16
CA ASP A 18 -16.96 -1.63 -5.10
C ASP A 18 -17.47 -2.98 -5.60
N GLN A 19 -18.26 -3.00 -6.68
CA GLN A 19 -18.80 -4.20 -7.32
C GLN A 19 -17.99 -4.65 -8.55
N ALA A 20 -16.92 -3.94 -8.90
CA ALA A 20 -16.11 -4.28 -10.08
C ALA A 20 -15.13 -5.43 -9.78
N GLU A 21 -14.61 -6.04 -10.85
CA GLU A 21 -13.64 -7.13 -10.77
C GLU A 21 -12.35 -6.69 -10.07
N SER A 22 -12.01 -7.34 -8.95
CA SER A 22 -10.85 -7.00 -8.13
C SER A 22 -9.52 -7.11 -8.89
N SER A 23 -9.43 -8.04 -9.83
CA SER A 23 -8.27 -8.15 -10.73
C SER A 23 -8.02 -6.89 -11.55
N LYS A 24 -9.06 -6.16 -11.94
CA LYS A 24 -8.94 -4.88 -12.67
C LYS A 24 -8.56 -3.75 -11.75
N GLN A 25 -9.06 -3.75 -10.52
CA GLN A 25 -8.62 -2.80 -9.52
C GLN A 25 -7.14 -2.99 -9.16
N PHE A 26 -6.64 -4.23 -9.12
CA PHE A 26 -5.22 -4.47 -8.91
C PHE A 26 -4.34 -3.94 -10.06
N LEU A 27 -4.86 -3.88 -11.30
CA LEU A 27 -4.16 -3.20 -12.40
C LEU A 27 -4.00 -1.70 -12.08
N LYS A 28 -5.04 -1.05 -11.53
CA LYS A 28 -4.96 0.33 -11.08
C LYS A 28 -3.93 0.51 -9.96
N VAL A 29 -3.93 -0.34 -8.94
CA VAL A 29 -2.88 -0.32 -7.89
C VAL A 29 -1.48 -0.36 -8.50
N THR A 30 -1.27 -1.23 -9.49
CA THR A 30 0.03 -1.37 -10.17
C THR A 30 0.41 -0.11 -10.96
N GLU A 31 -0.57 0.52 -11.60
CA GLU A 31 -0.41 1.80 -12.30
C GLU A 31 0.05 2.91 -11.34
N GLU A 32 -0.66 3.09 -10.21
CA GLU A 32 -0.34 4.16 -9.25
C GLU A 32 1.04 3.95 -8.60
N VAL A 33 1.44 2.69 -8.35
CA VAL A 33 2.81 2.37 -7.90
C VAL A 33 3.85 2.77 -8.96
N GLY A 34 3.52 2.59 -10.24
CA GLY A 34 4.35 3.06 -11.36
C GLY A 34 4.49 4.58 -11.39
N GLU A 35 3.44 5.31 -11.07
CA GLU A 35 3.47 6.78 -10.97
C GLU A 35 4.37 7.26 -9.83
N VAL A 36 4.31 6.60 -8.66
CA VAL A 36 5.26 6.85 -7.56
C VAL A 36 6.71 6.65 -8.00
N ALA A 37 6.99 5.56 -8.71
CA ALA A 37 8.34 5.29 -9.23
C ALA A 37 8.78 6.36 -10.23
N ALA A 38 7.89 6.81 -11.12
CA ALA A 38 8.17 7.86 -12.09
C ALA A 38 8.42 9.22 -11.41
N ALA A 39 7.65 9.56 -10.37
CA ALA A 39 7.82 10.79 -9.60
C ALA A 39 9.18 10.83 -8.90
N LEU A 40 9.59 9.74 -8.25
CA LEU A 40 10.92 9.60 -7.64
C LEU A 40 12.04 9.76 -8.66
N ALA A 41 11.92 9.12 -9.83
CA ALA A 41 12.91 9.21 -10.90
C ALA A 41 13.08 10.64 -11.45
N ARG A 42 12.05 11.48 -11.30
CA ARG A 42 12.04 12.89 -11.77
C ARG A 42 12.28 13.89 -10.64
N ASN A 43 12.42 13.44 -9.40
CA ASN A 43 12.50 14.28 -8.20
C ASN A 43 11.31 15.27 -8.09
N ASP A 44 10.11 14.81 -8.49
CA ASP A 44 8.88 15.58 -8.48
C ASP A 44 8.09 15.28 -7.21
N MET A 45 8.15 16.20 -6.24
CA MET A 45 7.56 16.01 -4.92
C MET A 45 6.04 16.14 -4.90
N ASP A 46 5.47 16.92 -5.82
CA ASP A 46 4.02 17.08 -5.91
C ASP A 46 3.39 15.83 -6.51
N MET A 47 3.96 15.32 -7.61
CA MET A 47 3.54 14.05 -8.20
C MET A 47 3.79 12.86 -7.26
N LEU A 48 4.87 12.90 -6.46
CA LEU A 48 5.14 11.86 -5.46
C LEU A 48 4.04 11.82 -4.40
N LYS A 49 3.61 12.99 -3.91
CA LYS A 49 2.54 13.08 -2.91
C LYS A 49 1.22 12.57 -3.46
N ASP A 50 0.90 12.93 -4.70
CA ASP A 50 -0.32 12.50 -5.40
C ASP A 50 -0.33 10.99 -5.59
N GLY A 51 0.72 10.43 -6.21
CA GLY A 51 0.82 8.99 -6.47
C GLY A 51 0.82 8.14 -5.20
N ILE A 52 1.42 8.59 -4.09
CA ILE A 52 1.31 7.89 -2.80
C ILE A 52 -0.15 7.88 -2.33
N GLY A 53 -0.88 8.98 -2.49
CA GLY A 53 -2.30 9.07 -2.19
C GLY A 53 -3.13 8.11 -3.04
N ASP A 54 -2.87 8.06 -4.35
CA ASP A 54 -3.61 7.21 -5.28
C ASP A 54 -3.35 5.72 -5.07
N VAL A 55 -2.13 5.33 -4.70
CA VAL A 55 -1.85 3.97 -4.22
C VAL A 55 -2.74 3.62 -3.02
N VAL A 56 -2.89 4.53 -2.05
CA VAL A 56 -3.74 4.28 -0.89
C VAL A 56 -5.22 4.21 -1.27
N VAL A 57 -5.71 5.12 -2.12
CA VAL A 57 -7.10 5.10 -2.64
C VAL A 57 -7.40 3.77 -3.33
N THR A 58 -6.51 3.34 -4.22
CA THR A 58 -6.72 2.11 -4.98
C THR A 58 -6.66 0.85 -4.10
N LEU A 59 -5.85 0.86 -3.02
CA LEU A 59 -5.82 -0.20 -2.01
C LEU A 59 -7.08 -0.23 -1.13
N ILE A 60 -7.66 0.92 -0.77
CA ILE A 60 -8.94 0.98 -0.04
C ILE A 60 -10.03 0.28 -0.86
N ILE A 61 -10.13 0.63 -2.14
CA ILE A 61 -11.14 0.05 -3.05
C ILE A 61 -10.88 -1.44 -3.27
N LEU A 62 -9.62 -1.85 -3.39
CA LEU A 62 -9.28 -3.28 -3.54
C LEU A 62 -9.66 -4.08 -2.29
N ALA A 63 -9.42 -3.55 -1.09
CA ALA A 63 -9.85 -4.18 0.15
C ALA A 63 -11.39 -4.30 0.18
N GLN A 64 -12.09 -3.21 -0.14
CA GLN A 64 -13.54 -3.15 -0.18
C GLN A 64 -14.16 -4.20 -1.12
N GLN A 65 -13.59 -4.39 -2.32
CA GLN A 65 -14.04 -5.40 -3.30
C GLN A 65 -13.83 -6.85 -2.85
N ASN A 66 -13.02 -7.08 -1.82
CA ASN A 66 -12.75 -8.40 -1.25
C ASN A 66 -13.33 -8.52 0.17
N ASP A 67 -14.36 -7.73 0.49
CA ASP A 67 -15.06 -7.73 1.77
C ASP A 67 -14.16 -7.43 2.99
N MET A 68 -13.14 -6.58 2.79
CA MET A 68 -12.21 -6.11 3.83
C MET A 68 -12.21 -4.59 3.93
N ASP A 69 -11.70 -4.06 5.05
CA ASP A 69 -11.34 -2.64 5.21
C ASP A 69 -9.82 -2.47 5.26
N LEU A 70 -9.31 -1.36 4.73
CA LEU A 70 -7.88 -1.08 4.70
C LEU A 70 -7.26 -1.06 6.12
N TYR A 71 -8.00 -0.59 7.12
CA TYR A 71 -7.49 -0.55 8.49
C TYR A 71 -7.25 -1.97 9.04
N GLU A 72 -8.14 -2.92 8.74
CA GLU A 72 -7.97 -4.32 9.12
C GLU A 72 -6.74 -4.94 8.45
N CYS A 73 -6.56 -4.72 7.15
CA CYS A 73 -5.39 -5.18 6.40
C CYS A 73 -4.10 -4.59 6.99
N LEU A 74 -4.10 -3.29 7.29
CA LEU A 74 -2.95 -2.60 7.87
C LEU A 74 -2.66 -3.08 9.29
N ASN A 75 -3.69 -3.29 10.12
CA ASN A 75 -3.51 -3.79 11.48
C ASN A 75 -2.87 -5.19 11.47
N THR A 76 -3.34 -6.07 10.59
CA THR A 76 -2.77 -7.41 10.38
C THR A 76 -1.29 -7.33 10.01
N ALA A 77 -0.93 -6.47 9.05
CA ALA A 77 0.46 -6.26 8.67
C ALA A 77 1.29 -5.63 9.80
N TYR A 78 0.71 -4.72 10.58
CA TYR A 78 1.39 -4.08 11.70
C TYR A 78 1.71 -5.07 12.82
N ASP A 79 0.78 -5.95 13.15
CA ASP A 79 0.97 -6.99 14.16
C ASP A 79 2.15 -7.93 13.83
N GLU A 80 2.40 -8.16 12.54
CA GLU A 80 3.55 -8.92 12.03
C GLU A 80 4.88 -8.16 12.05
N ILE A 81 4.85 -6.81 11.96
CA ILE A 81 6.09 -6.01 11.90
C ILE A 81 6.49 -5.38 13.23
N LYS A 82 5.55 -5.14 14.15
CA LYS A 82 5.79 -4.44 15.42
C LYS A 82 6.82 -5.12 16.32
N GLY A 83 6.96 -6.44 16.22
CA GLY A 83 7.93 -7.23 16.97
C GLY A 83 9.25 -7.51 16.24
N ARG A 84 9.41 -7.01 15.00
CA ARG A 84 10.60 -7.33 14.20
C ARG A 84 11.84 -6.67 14.80
N THR A 85 12.89 -7.46 14.93
CA THR A 85 14.24 -6.98 15.22
C THR A 85 15.10 -7.09 13.97
N GLY A 86 16.09 -6.22 13.84
CA GLY A 86 16.95 -6.16 12.66
C GLY A 86 17.81 -4.90 12.64
N LYS A 87 18.46 -4.64 11.49
CA LYS A 87 19.23 -3.40 11.28
C LYS A 87 19.04 -2.90 9.85
N MET A 88 19.27 -1.61 9.64
CA MET A 88 19.39 -1.05 8.30
C MET A 88 20.71 -1.49 7.67
N THR A 89 20.69 -1.93 6.42
CA THR A 89 21.87 -2.27 5.60
C THR A 89 21.59 -1.81 4.18
N ASP A 90 22.46 -0.96 3.63
CA ASP A 90 22.36 -0.39 2.28
C ASP A 90 20.97 0.19 1.94
N GLY A 91 20.35 0.86 2.91
CA GLY A 91 19.04 1.51 2.74
C GLY A 91 17.82 0.62 2.94
N VAL A 92 18.01 -0.67 3.25
CA VAL A 92 16.91 -1.63 3.50
C VAL A 92 16.96 -2.15 4.93
N PHE A 93 15.80 -2.37 5.54
CA PHE A 93 15.71 -3.05 6.84
C PHE A 93 15.88 -4.56 6.66
N VAL A 94 16.93 -5.14 7.27
CA VAL A 94 17.20 -6.57 7.25
C VAL A 94 16.88 -7.17 8.62
N LYS A 95 16.03 -8.21 8.63
CA LYS A 95 15.60 -8.87 9.88
C LYS A 95 16.75 -9.63 10.52
N SER A 96 16.77 -9.71 11.86
CA SER A 96 17.82 -10.42 12.61
C SER A 96 18.01 -11.88 12.20
N SER A 97 16.92 -12.58 11.83
CA SER A 97 16.97 -13.96 11.32
C SER A 97 17.77 -14.11 10.03
N ASP A 98 17.77 -13.07 9.21
CA ASP A 98 18.34 -13.10 7.86
C ASP A 98 19.81 -12.65 7.86
N LEU A 99 20.26 -12.03 8.96
CA LEU A 99 21.64 -11.59 9.17
C LEU A 99 22.60 -12.73 9.54
N ALA A 100 22.10 -13.94 9.80
CA ALA A 100 22.87 -15.07 10.26
C ALA A 100 22.94 -16.19 9.20
N THR A 101 23.57 -15.94 8.05
CA THR A 101 23.91 -17.02 7.09
C THR A 101 25.28 -16.89 6.42
N ASP A 102 26.16 -15.99 6.84
CA ASP A 102 27.58 -16.03 6.43
C ASP A 102 28.39 -16.86 7.43
N LYS A 103 28.24 -18.19 7.37
CA LYS A 103 29.25 -19.11 7.93
C LYS A 103 30.30 -19.38 6.85
N GLU A 104 31.48 -18.79 7.08
CA GLU A 104 32.84 -19.12 6.57
C GLU A 104 32.98 -19.67 5.14
#